data_AF-A0A552V7K3-F1
#
_entry.id   AF-A0A552V7K3-F1
#
_cell.length_a   1.000
_cell.length_b   1.000
_cell.length_c   1.000
_cell.angle_alpha   90.00
_cell.angle_beta   90.00
_cell.angle_gamma   90.00
#
_symmetry.space_group_name_H-M   'P 1'
#
loop_
_entity.id
_entity.type
_entity.pdbx_description
1 polymer ?
#
loop_
_entity_poly.entity_id
_entity_poly.type
_entity_poly.pdbx_seq_one_letter_code
_entity_poly.pdbx_strand_id
1 'polypeptide(L)'
;MITHNKTGAPQWIHNLPVVVWAATLLFGTTLLLILLNAPKDGFIVTHAFTYVAGVIVVNVVVLLFTMAAVLHHKDNNRELVSGIILLLTNIPIAFFYVFLLMHFS
;
A
#
# COMPACT_ATOMS: atom_id res chain seq x y z
N MET A 1 22.43 -33.24 8.06
CA MET A 1 21.16 -33.16 8.81
C MET A 1 20.47 -31.88 8.38
N ILE A 2 19.63 -31.96 7.35
CA ILE A 2 18.92 -30.80 6.81
C ILE A 2 17.75 -30.57 7.76
N THR A 3 17.85 -29.55 8.60
CA THR A 3 16.76 -29.13 9.46
C THR A 3 15.64 -28.64 8.56
N HIS A 4 14.61 -29.48 8.40
CA HIS A 4 13.33 -29.08 7.84
C HIS A 4 12.83 -27.91 8.68
N ASN A 5 12.96 -26.71 8.12
CA ASN A 5 12.42 -25.51 8.72
C ASN A 5 10.92 -25.72 8.81
N LYS A 6 10.39 -25.62 10.04
CA LYS A 6 8.96 -25.74 10.32
C LYS A 6 8.21 -24.81 9.38
N THR A 7 7.05 -25.26 8.96
CA THR A 7 6.02 -24.65 8.09
C THR A 7 5.62 -23.21 8.48
N GLY A 8 6.58 -22.29 8.54
CA GLY A 8 6.37 -20.85 8.67
C GLY A 8 6.43 -20.23 7.30
N ALA A 9 5.49 -19.33 7.00
CA ALA A 9 5.50 -18.56 5.77
C ALA A 9 6.89 -17.89 5.57
N PRO A 10 7.39 -17.79 4.33
CA PRO A 10 8.64 -17.10 4.04
C PRO A 10 8.67 -15.70 4.67
N GLN A 11 9.79 -15.31 5.28
CA GLN A 11 9.94 -14.02 5.98
C GLN A 11 9.61 -12.80 5.10
N TRP A 12 9.77 -12.92 3.77
CA TRP A 12 9.40 -11.86 2.84
C TRP A 12 7.89 -11.57 2.82
N ILE A 13 7.03 -12.57 3.07
CA ILE A 13 5.56 -12.39 3.12
C ILE A 13 5.17 -11.51 4.30
N HIS A 14 5.88 -11.62 5.42
CA HIS A 14 5.65 -10.80 6.61
C HIS A 14 6.04 -9.34 6.40
N ASN A 15 7.11 -9.09 5.65
CA ASN A 15 7.62 -7.73 5.41
C ASN A 15 6.90 -7.02 4.26
N LEU A 16 6.31 -7.76 3.33
CA LEU A 16 5.72 -7.22 2.12
C LEU A 16 4.61 -6.18 2.38
N PRO A 17 3.65 -6.38 3.31
CA PRO A 17 2.67 -5.36 3.68
C PRO A 17 3.30 -4.06 4.16
N VAL A 18 4.34 -4.16 4.99
CA VAL A 18 5.03 -3.01 5.59
C VAL A 18 5.81 -2.23 4.53
N VAL A 19 6.53 -2.94 3.66
CA VAL A 19 7.29 -2.32 2.56
C VAL A 19 6.36 -1.62 1.58
N VAL A 20 5.26 -2.26 1.19
CA VAL A 20 4.27 -1.68 0.27
C VAL A 20 3.62 -0.46 0.89
N TRP A 21 3.22 -0.54 2.16
CA TRP A 21 2.68 0.61 2.89
C TRP A 21 3.67 1.78 2.95
N ALA A 22 4.92 1.53 3.33
CA ALA A 22 5.93 2.58 3.43
C ALA A 22 6.22 3.22 2.05
N ALA A 23 6.36 2.40 1.00
CA ALA A 23 6.61 2.89 -0.34
C ALA A 23 5.45 3.78 -0.83
N THR A 24 4.22 3.29 -0.75
CA THR A 24 3.03 4.02 -1.20
C THR A 24 2.78 5.30 -0.40
N LEU A 25 3.09 5.32 0.90
CA LEU A 25 2.99 6.52 1.73
C LEU A 25 4.06 7.55 1.36
N LEU A 26 5.31 7.11 1.16
CA LEU A 26 6.40 7.99 0.70
C LEU A 26 6.05 8.59 -0.66
N PHE A 27 5.67 7.75 -1.63
CA PHE A 27 5.30 8.19 -2.97
C PHE A 27 4.08 9.13 -2.95
N GLY A 28 3.03 8.80 -2.21
CA GLY A 28 1.85 9.65 -2.05
C GLY A 28 2.21 11.02 -1.47
N THR A 29 3.08 11.04 -0.45
CA THR A 29 3.55 12.29 0.17
C THR A 29 4.40 13.11 -0.79
N THR A 30 5.30 12.49 -1.55
CA THR A 30 6.10 13.18 -2.57
C THR A 30 5.22 13.77 -3.66
N LEU A 31 4.22 13.01 -4.14
CA LEU A 31 3.27 13.49 -5.15
C LEU A 31 2.47 14.69 -4.64
N LEU A 32 2.02 14.65 -3.38
CA LEU A 32 1.33 15.78 -2.76
C LEU A 32 2.21 17.03 -2.71
N LEU A 33 3.48 16.89 -2.30
CA LEU A 33 4.41 18.02 -2.26
C LEU A 33 4.65 18.61 -3.66
N ILE A 34 4.70 17.77 -4.69
CA ILE A 34 4.79 18.23 -6.08
C ILE A 34 3.52 19.01 -6.46
N LEU A 35 2.32 18.48 -6.19
CA LEU A 35 1.06 19.15 -6.53
C LEU A 35 0.87 20.49 -5.82
N LEU A 36 1.35 20.62 -4.57
CA LEU A 36 1.29 21.87 -3.81
C LEU A 36 2.24 22.95 -4.34
N ASN A 37 3.36 22.56 -4.97
CA ASN A 37 4.37 23.49 -5.47
C ASN A 37 4.35 23.68 -7.00
N ALA A 38 3.67 22.79 -7.73
CA ALA A 38 3.59 22.86 -9.18
C ALA A 38 2.53 23.87 -9.63
N PRO A 39 2.72 24.51 -10.81
CA PRO A 39 1.64 25.24 -11.46
C PRO A 39 0.45 24.31 -11.70
N LYS A 40 -0.77 24.82 -11.54
CA LYS A 40 -2.04 24.06 -11.66
C LYS A 40 -2.38 23.73 -13.11
N ASP A 41 -1.40 23.26 -13.86
CA ASP A 41 -1.60 22.80 -15.24
C ASP A 41 -2.31 21.44 -15.21
N GLY A 42 -3.39 21.32 -15.99
CA GLY A 42 -4.23 20.12 -16.03
C GLY A 42 -3.46 18.82 -16.34
N PHE A 43 -2.31 18.94 -17.04
CA PHE A 43 -1.41 17.82 -17.32
C PHE A 43 -0.89 17.14 -16.05
N ILE A 44 -0.52 17.90 -15.03
CA ILE A 44 0.04 17.37 -13.77
C ILE A 44 -1.06 16.68 -12.95
N VAL A 45 -2.26 17.27 -12.95
CA VAL A 45 -3.43 16.72 -12.25
C VAL A 45 -3.86 15.37 -12.86
N THR A 46 -3.94 15.25 -14.19
CA THR A 46 -4.31 13.99 -14.85
C THR A 46 -3.31 12.87 -14.54
N HIS A 47 -2.00 13.15 -14.57
CA HIS A 47 -0.99 12.16 -14.21
C HIS A 47 -1.12 11.74 -12.76
N ALA A 48 -1.31 12.68 -11.84
CA ALA A 48 -1.49 12.39 -10.43
C ALA A 48 -2.70 11.48 -10.15
N PHE A 49 -3.82 11.66 -10.88
CA PHE A 49 -4.97 10.75 -10.81
C PHE A 49 -4.61 9.32 -11.22
N THR A 50 -3.91 9.13 -12.35
CA THR A 50 -3.47 7.80 -12.79
C THR A 50 -2.54 7.15 -11.78
N TYR A 51 -1.65 7.94 -11.16
CA TYR A 51 -0.76 7.45 -10.11
C TYR A 51 -1.52 6.99 -8.87
N VAL A 52 -2.46 7.81 -8.36
CA VAL A 52 -3.26 7.44 -7.18
C VAL A 52 -4.08 6.17 -7.46
N ALA A 53 -4.65 6.03 -8.66
CA ALA A 53 -5.34 4.80 -9.07
C ALA A 53 -4.41 3.58 -9.03
N GLY A 54 -3.17 3.70 -9.54
CA GLY A 54 -2.17 2.63 -9.47
C GLY A 54 -1.82 2.23 -8.04
N VAL A 55 -1.64 3.20 -7.15
CA VAL A 55 -1.37 2.97 -5.72
C VAL A 55 -2.52 2.23 -5.03
N ILE A 56 -3.77 2.56 -5.36
CA ILE A 56 -4.94 1.84 -4.84
C ILE A 56 -4.92 0.38 -5.29
N VAL A 57 -4.67 0.13 -6.58
CA VAL A 57 -4.60 -1.24 -7.13
C VAL A 57 -3.51 -2.06 -6.43
N VAL A 58 -2.31 -1.51 -6.25
CA VAL A 58 -1.21 -2.20 -5.57
C VAL A 58 -1.58 -2.53 -4.12
N ASN A 59 -2.14 -1.58 -3.37
CA ASN A 59 -2.58 -1.81 -1.99
C ASN A 59 -3.65 -2.91 -1.91
N VAL A 60 -4.63 -2.93 -2.82
CA VAL A 60 -5.68 -3.96 -2.86
C VAL A 60 -5.10 -5.34 -3.17
N VAL A 61 -4.22 -5.45 -4.18
CA VAL A 61 -3.58 -6.73 -4.53
C VAL A 61 -2.80 -7.31 -3.36
N VAL A 62 -2.01 -6.46 -2.69
CA VAL A 62 -1.20 -6.87 -1.55
C VAL A 62 -2.05 -7.22 -0.33
N LEU A 63 -3.15 -6.49 -0.11
CA LEU A 63 -4.14 -6.82 0.92
C LEU A 63 -4.75 -8.21 0.70
N LEU A 64 -5.20 -8.50 -0.53
CA LEU A 64 -5.77 -9.80 -0.90
C LEU A 64 -4.73 -10.93 -0.74
N PHE A 65 -3.50 -10.69 -1.16
CA PHE A 65 -2.41 -11.66 -0.98
C PHE A 65 -2.13 -11.94 0.50
N THR A 66 -2.10 -10.90 1.34
CA THR A 66 -1.86 -11.04 2.79
C THR A 66 -3.03 -11.76 3.47
N MET A 67 -4.28 -11.47 3.06
CA MET A 67 -5.46 -12.20 3.54
C MET A 67 -5.41 -13.69 3.17
N ALA A 68 -5.03 -14.01 1.92
CA ALA A 68 -4.83 -15.41 1.51
C ALA A 68 -3.73 -16.10 2.34
N ALA A 69 -2.63 -15.40 2.63
CA ALA A 69 -1.55 -15.92 3.47
C ALA A 69 -2.00 -16.21 4.92
N VAL A 70 -2.84 -15.34 5.52
CA VAL A 70 -3.45 -15.56 6.85
C VAL A 70 -4.30 -16.82 6.86
N LEU A 71 -5.14 -17.03 5.83
CA LEU A 71 -6.00 -18.21 5.75
C LEU A 71 -5.20 -19.51 5.65
N HIS A 72 -4.01 -19.46 5.02
CA HIS A 72 -3.18 -20.63 4.78
C HIS A 72 -2.17 -20.94 5.90
N HIS A 73 -1.77 -19.95 6.72
CA HIS A 73 -0.74 -20.09 7.77
C HIS A 73 -1.28 -19.66 9.14
N LYS A 74 -2.09 -20.55 9.75
CA LYS A 74 -2.81 -20.29 11.00
C LYS A 74 -1.91 -19.99 12.22
N ASP A 75 -0.67 -20.47 12.22
CA ASP A 75 0.26 -20.33 13.34
C ASP A 75 0.91 -18.93 13.44
N ASN A 76 0.91 -18.12 12.38
CA ASN A 76 1.59 -16.82 12.35
C ASN A 76 0.66 -15.63 12.07
N ASN A 77 -0.62 -15.77 12.47
CA ASN A 77 -1.69 -14.83 12.16
C ASN A 77 -1.47 -13.41 12.70
N ARG A 78 -0.79 -13.23 13.85
CA ARG A 78 -0.70 -11.92 14.49
C ARG A 78 0.07 -10.89 13.66
N GLU A 79 1.19 -11.29 13.05
CA GLU A 79 2.02 -10.40 12.23
C GLU A 79 1.34 -10.07 10.90
N LEU A 80 0.73 -11.08 10.26
CA LEU A 80 0.01 -10.89 9.01
C LEU A 80 -1.24 -10.03 9.20
N VAL A 81 -1.96 -10.20 10.31
CA VAL A 81 -3.09 -9.33 10.69
C VAL A 81 -2.62 -7.89 10.95
N SER A 82 -1.47 -7.70 11.60
CA SER A 82 -0.88 -6.36 11.74
C SER A 82 -0.60 -5.73 10.37
N GLY A 83 -0.04 -6.50 9.42
CA GLY A 83 0.17 -6.07 8.04
C GLY A 83 -1.12 -5.68 7.30
N ILE A 84 -2.21 -6.44 7.50
CA ILE A 84 -3.55 -6.11 6.97
C ILE A 84 -4.05 -4.78 7.52
N ILE A 85 -3.95 -4.57 8.84
CA ILE A 85 -4.36 -3.31 9.48
C ILE A 85 -3.54 -2.15 8.91
N LEU A 86 -2.24 -2.34 8.75
CA LEU A 86 -1.33 -1.36 8.17
C LEU A 86 -1.77 -0.96 6.74
N LEU A 87 -2.03 -1.93 5.86
CA LEU A 87 -2.53 -1.66 4.51
C LEU A 87 -3.90 -0.97 4.51
N LEU A 88 -4.79 -1.31 5.44
CA LEU A 88 -6.09 -0.65 5.61
C LEU A 88 -5.94 0.83 5.96
N THR A 89 -4.93 1.24 6.73
CA THR A 89 -4.67 2.68 7.02
C THR A 89 -4.31 3.47 5.77
N ASN A 90 -3.85 2.81 4.72
CA ASN A 90 -3.48 3.44 3.46
C ASN A 90 -4.69 3.80 2.59
N ILE A 91 -5.84 3.15 2.82
CA ILE A 91 -7.08 3.42 2.07
C ILE A 91 -7.64 4.82 2.40
N PRO A 92 -7.79 5.25 3.67
CA PRO A 92 -8.15 6.62 4.01
C PRO A 92 -7.17 7.67 3.45
N ILE A 93 -5.88 7.36 3.45
CA ILE A 93 -4.83 8.25 2.92
C ILE A 93 -4.98 8.41 1.40
N ALA A 94 -5.18 7.30 0.67
CA ALA A 94 -5.44 7.33 -0.76
C ALA A 94 -6.73 8.13 -1.07
N PHE A 95 -7.78 7.97 -0.27
CA PHE A 95 -9.02 8.73 -0.42
C PHE A 95 -8.80 10.23 -0.20
N PHE A 96 -7.99 10.61 0.79
CA PHE A 96 -7.59 12.00 1.01
C PHE A 96 -6.83 12.58 -0.19
N TYR A 97 -5.95 11.81 -0.84
CA TYR A 97 -5.28 12.26 -2.06
C TYR A 97 -6.24 12.46 -3.22
N VAL A 98 -7.22 11.56 -3.42
CA VAL A 98 -8.26 11.75 -4.46
C VAL A 98 -9.07 13.02 -4.18
N PHE A 99 -9.47 13.25 -2.93
CA PHE A 99 -10.21 14.44 -2.54
C PHE A 99 -9.42 15.73 -2.82
N LEU A 100 -8.13 15.75 -2.48
CA LEU A 100 -7.26 16.88 -2.80
C LEU A 100 -7.14 17.10 -4.31
N LEU A 101 -6.95 16.03 -5.09
CA LEU A 101 -6.90 16.14 -6.55
C LEU A 101 -8.18 16.71 -7.15
N MET A 102 -9.36 16.36 -6.63
CA MET A 102 -10.63 16.98 -7.04
C MET A 102 -10.71 18.46 -6.71
N HIS A 103 -10.08 18.92 -5.63
CA HIS A 103 -10.02 20.34 -5.28
C HIS A 103 -9.02 21.12 -6.16
N PHE A 104 -7.97 20.46 -6.66
CA PHE A 104 -6.95 21.09 -7.52
C PHE A 104 -7.26 20.99 -9.03
N SER A 105 -8.17 20.10 -9.43
CA SER A 105 -8.71 19.96 -10.79
C SER A 105 -9.73 21.05 -11.13
#